data_AF-A0A5E7XXG4-F1
#
_entry.id   AF-A0A5E7XXG4-F1
#
_cell.length_a   1.000
_cell.length_b   1.000
_cell.length_c   1.000
_cell.angle_alpha   90.00
_cell.angle_beta   90.00
_cell.angle_gamma   90.00
#
_symmetry.space_group_name_H-M   'P 1'
#
loop_
_entity.id
_entity.type
_entity.pdbx_description
1 polymer ?
#
loop_
_entity_poly.entity_id
_entity_poly.type
_entity_poly.pdbx_seq_one_letter_code
_entity_poly.pdbx_strand_id
1 'polypeptide(L)'
;MQRYRELSALGRIAFVTFHESYSYEEFIEGLRPQQGLSDGDAAQAGFSLQAEPGLLLRIAKRAMSVVRSDVAPLSLAERRIFKMSIGEAANPEEDYLLEESLAGGYVLLGWGNQIDFSRPEFAERDPILKAAREHYAQYVPDREISNQSGYVKYPYAFRNRVREGDILVISRGNSRFRAIAEVKGPYEYQPRDTDEYANRRKVRWLWQDREGVPVEEIYPRGFSMGSLYELARSDLNLAALEQYAGAGHANLSAASAEQPFVLVIDEINRANISRVFGELITLIESDKRLGAREERKVTLPYSKIEFGLPSNLHIVGTMNTADRSIALLDTALRRRFEFRELMPRSDRLADASEETGIDLVRLLDVLNDRIEYLLDRDHQIGHAYLIGCDSKADVDERMRNRIIPLLQEYFYEDLAKVRRLLGEGFIETTKLDPFGGGDDEGEQERIRYRVRASFDQEAYDKLTA
;
A
#
# COMPACT_ATOMS: atom_id res chain seq x y z
N MET A 1 -2.00 10.92 15.44
CA MET A 1 -1.21 10.69 14.21
C MET A 1 -0.02 9.76 14.37
N GLN A 2 0.68 9.74 15.52
CA GLN A 2 1.86 8.87 15.72
C GLN A 2 1.57 7.39 15.44
N ARG A 3 0.52 6.82 16.06
CA ARG A 3 0.16 5.40 15.89
C ARG A 3 -0.14 5.02 14.44
N TYR A 4 -0.78 5.90 13.69
CA TYR A 4 -1.03 5.70 12.26
C TYR A 4 0.30 5.60 11.50
N ARG A 5 1.22 6.54 11.71
CA ARG A 5 2.55 6.55 11.05
C ARG A 5 3.34 5.28 11.37
N GLU A 6 3.33 4.83 12.63
CA GLU A 6 3.97 3.58 13.04
C GLU A 6 3.40 2.38 12.28
N LEU A 7 2.08 2.22 12.24
CA LEU A 7 1.42 1.09 11.57
C LEU A 7 1.57 1.15 10.04
N SER A 8 1.56 2.34 9.44
CA SER A 8 1.85 2.53 8.02
C SER A 8 3.30 2.19 7.68
N ALA A 9 4.27 2.57 8.52
CA ALA A 9 5.68 2.23 8.33
C ALA A 9 5.92 0.71 8.43
N LEU A 10 5.18 0.05 9.31
CA LEU A 10 5.08 -1.41 9.41
C LEU A 10 4.25 -2.04 8.28
N GLY A 11 3.83 -1.28 7.26
CA GLY A 11 3.06 -1.83 6.15
C GLY A 11 1.71 -2.46 6.52
N ARG A 12 1.21 -2.21 7.75
CA ARG A 12 -0.05 -2.73 8.30
C ARG A 12 -1.26 -1.87 7.92
N ILE A 13 -1.01 -0.65 7.48
CA ILE A 13 -2.04 0.22 6.92
C ILE A 13 -1.65 0.53 5.47
N ALA A 14 -2.57 0.24 4.55
CA ALA A 14 -2.52 0.71 3.17
C ALA A 14 -3.64 1.74 2.98
N PHE A 15 -3.37 2.76 2.15
CA PHE A 15 -4.33 3.81 1.82
C PHE A 15 -4.38 3.96 0.31
N VAL A 16 -5.59 4.11 -0.24
CA VAL A 16 -5.82 4.40 -1.65
C VAL A 16 -7.05 5.28 -1.78
N THR A 17 -7.04 6.20 -2.75
CA THR A 17 -8.23 6.97 -3.14
C THR A 17 -8.72 6.46 -4.49
N PHE A 18 -9.99 6.08 -4.57
CA PHE A 18 -10.61 5.62 -5.81
C PHE A 18 -10.98 6.81 -6.70
N HIS A 19 -10.71 6.64 -7.98
CA HIS A 19 -11.07 7.54 -9.05
C HIS A 19 -11.74 6.75 -10.18
N GLU A 20 -12.43 7.41 -11.10
CA GLU A 20 -13.31 6.74 -12.09
C GLU A 20 -12.58 5.71 -12.97
N SER A 21 -11.31 5.96 -13.29
CA SER A 21 -10.48 5.04 -14.08
C SER A 21 -9.78 3.95 -13.26
N TYR A 22 -9.97 3.90 -11.94
CA TYR A 22 -9.33 2.87 -11.12
C TYR A 22 -9.80 1.47 -11.54
N SER A 23 -8.87 0.53 -11.61
CA SER A 23 -9.08 -0.76 -12.27
C SER A 23 -8.63 -1.95 -11.43
N TYR A 24 -9.05 -3.13 -11.87
CA TYR A 24 -8.67 -4.40 -11.26
C TYR A 24 -7.13 -4.59 -11.27
N GLU A 25 -6.49 -4.18 -12.36
CA GLU A 25 -5.05 -4.36 -12.59
C GLU A 25 -4.17 -3.59 -11.61
N GLU A 26 -4.66 -2.46 -11.10
CA GLU A 26 -3.96 -1.67 -10.09
C GLU A 26 -4.25 -2.16 -8.67
N PHE A 27 -5.48 -2.60 -8.43
CA PHE A 27 -5.97 -2.92 -7.09
C PHE A 27 -5.71 -4.37 -6.68
N ILE A 28 -5.89 -5.31 -7.60
CA ILE A 28 -5.80 -6.75 -7.35
C ILE A 28 -4.52 -7.31 -7.96
N GLU A 29 -4.44 -7.44 -9.30
CA GLU A 29 -3.24 -7.87 -10.01
C GLU A 29 -3.29 -7.47 -11.49
N GLY A 30 -2.15 -7.07 -12.05
CA GLY A 30 -2.04 -6.62 -13.43
C GLY A 30 -0.77 -7.11 -14.09
N LEU A 31 -0.80 -7.26 -15.42
CA LEU A 31 0.38 -7.62 -16.20
C LEU A 31 1.31 -6.42 -16.35
N ARG A 32 2.58 -6.59 -15.98
CA ARG A 32 3.64 -5.59 -16.17
C ARG A 32 4.75 -6.13 -17.07
N PRO A 33 5.32 -5.28 -17.95
CA PRO A 33 6.43 -5.69 -18.80
C PRO A 33 7.70 -5.83 -17.97
N GLN A 34 8.34 -6.99 -18.07
CA GLN A 34 9.66 -7.25 -17.53
C GLN A 34 10.65 -7.33 -18.69
N GLN A 35 11.73 -6.54 -18.62
CA GLN A 35 12.81 -6.62 -19.60
C GLN A 35 13.60 -7.91 -19.37
N GLY A 36 13.59 -8.80 -20.36
CA GLY A 36 14.57 -9.87 -20.43
C GLY A 36 15.89 -9.28 -20.91
N LEU A 37 16.91 -9.27 -20.06
CA LEU A 37 18.29 -9.11 -20.54
C LEU A 37 18.72 -10.47 -21.08
N SER A 38 18.78 -10.61 -22.40
CA SER A 38 19.42 -11.76 -23.03
C SER A 38 20.92 -11.52 -23.11
N ASP A 39 21.72 -12.36 -22.44
CA ASP A 39 23.14 -12.48 -22.73
C ASP A 39 23.31 -13.26 -24.04
N GLY A 40 23.77 -12.58 -25.11
CA GLY A 40 24.13 -13.21 -26.39
C GLY A 40 23.83 -12.33 -27.61
N ASP A 41 24.78 -12.28 -28.53
CA ASP A 41 24.80 -11.51 -29.78
C ASP A 41 23.60 -11.78 -30.72
N ALA A 42 22.45 -11.20 -30.39
CA ALA A 42 21.35 -10.82 -31.30
C ALA A 42 20.32 -10.04 -30.48
N ALA A 43 20.40 -8.71 -30.51
CA ALA A 43 19.49 -7.83 -29.79
C ALA A 43 18.05 -7.93 -30.34
N GLN A 44 17.28 -8.89 -29.84
CA GLN A 44 15.83 -8.79 -29.77
C GLN A 44 15.47 -8.63 -28.29
N ALA A 45 15.33 -7.37 -27.86
CA ALA A 45 14.83 -7.04 -26.54
C ALA A 45 13.37 -7.53 -26.43
N GLY A 46 13.20 -8.77 -25.95
CA GLY A 46 11.90 -9.34 -25.66
C GLY A 46 11.37 -8.78 -24.35
N PHE A 47 10.15 -8.27 -24.36
CA PHE A 47 9.41 -7.99 -23.13
C PHE A 47 8.53 -9.19 -22.82
N SER A 48 8.63 -9.71 -21.60
CA SER A 48 7.66 -10.68 -21.09
C SER A 48 6.66 -9.96 -20.18
N LEU A 49 5.39 -10.32 -20.24
CA LEU A 49 4.39 -9.80 -19.32
C LEU A 49 4.33 -10.74 -18.10
N GLN A 50 4.52 -10.19 -16.91
CA GLN A 50 4.37 -10.92 -15.66
C GLN A 50 3.25 -10.33 -14.82
N ALA A 51 2.48 -11.19 -14.16
CA ALA A 51 1.45 -10.77 -13.22
C ALA A 51 2.10 -10.17 -11.97
N GLU A 52 1.78 -8.91 -11.67
CA GLU A 52 2.21 -8.23 -10.46
C GLU A 52 1.03 -8.00 -9.51
N PRO A 53 1.21 -8.26 -8.20
CA PRO A 53 0.18 -8.03 -7.22
C PRO A 53 -0.06 -6.53 -7.01
N GLY A 54 -1.32 -6.15 -7.15
CA GLY A 54 -1.86 -4.84 -6.77
C GLY A 54 -1.96 -4.66 -5.26
N LEU A 55 -2.53 -3.53 -4.86
CA LEU A 55 -2.53 -3.08 -3.47
C LEU A 55 -3.19 -4.07 -2.50
N LEU A 56 -4.38 -4.58 -2.83
CA LEU A 56 -5.13 -5.50 -1.97
C LEU A 56 -4.37 -6.80 -1.77
N LEU A 57 -3.82 -7.39 -2.84
CA LEU A 57 -3.04 -8.62 -2.74
C LEU A 57 -1.77 -8.42 -1.91
N ARG A 58 -1.06 -7.29 -2.07
CA ARG A 58 0.14 -7.00 -1.27
C ARG A 58 -0.17 -6.92 0.22
N ILE A 59 -1.17 -6.14 0.64
CA ILE A 59 -1.52 -6.03 2.07
C ILE A 59 -2.09 -7.34 2.62
N ALA A 60 -2.87 -8.07 1.83
CA ALA A 60 -3.41 -9.37 2.24
C ALA A 60 -2.30 -10.42 2.42
N LYS A 61 -1.32 -10.49 1.51
CA LYS A 61 -0.16 -11.39 1.66
C LYS A 61 0.65 -11.07 2.92
N ARG A 62 0.82 -9.78 3.27
CA ARG A 62 1.44 -9.39 4.54
C ARG A 62 0.60 -9.81 5.75
N ALA A 63 -0.72 -9.66 5.65
CA ALA A 63 -1.62 -10.07 6.71
C ALA A 63 -1.59 -11.59 6.95
N MET A 64 -1.41 -12.37 5.87
CA MET A 64 -1.19 -13.82 5.92
C MET A 64 0.18 -14.20 6.44
N SER A 65 1.23 -13.43 6.12
CA SER A 65 2.60 -13.79 6.51
C SER A 65 2.78 -13.73 8.02
N VAL A 66 2.08 -12.84 8.75
CA VAL A 66 2.20 -12.65 10.21
C VAL A 66 1.74 -13.86 11.06
N VAL A 67 1.11 -14.88 10.46
CA VAL A 67 0.51 -16.02 11.18
C VAL A 67 1.29 -17.32 10.85
N ARG A 68 2.31 -17.75 11.63
CA ARG A 68 2.85 -19.17 11.70
C ARG A 68 4.17 -19.39 12.49
N SER A 69 4.27 -20.12 13.63
CA SER A 69 5.36 -20.48 14.65
C SER A 69 5.74 -19.88 16.07
N ASP A 70 6.34 -20.69 16.95
CA ASP A 70 6.58 -20.44 18.39
C ASP A 70 7.98 -19.95 18.81
N VAL A 71 8.52 -18.85 18.26
CA VAL A 71 9.85 -18.35 18.69
C VAL A 71 9.87 -16.85 18.95
N ALA A 72 10.59 -16.46 20.01
CA ALA A 72 10.76 -15.07 20.43
C ALA A 72 11.18 -14.13 19.29
N PRO A 73 10.70 -12.86 19.27
CA PRO A 73 10.97 -11.89 18.21
C PRO A 73 12.47 -11.77 17.93
N LEU A 74 12.86 -11.95 16.67
CA LEU A 74 14.25 -11.80 16.26
C LEU A 74 14.54 -10.32 15.99
N SER A 75 15.18 -9.63 16.92
CA SER A 75 15.69 -8.28 16.63
C SER A 75 16.79 -8.37 15.57
N LEU A 76 16.68 -7.53 14.54
CA LEU A 76 17.68 -7.38 13.49
C LEU A 76 18.62 -6.19 13.77
N ALA A 77 18.51 -5.56 14.94
CA ALA A 77 19.21 -4.33 15.29
C ALA A 77 20.76 -4.44 15.31
N GLU A 78 21.32 -5.63 15.45
CA GLU A 78 22.78 -5.84 15.44
C GLU A 78 23.23 -6.87 14.39
N ARG A 79 22.29 -7.35 13.57
CA ARG A 79 22.56 -8.40 12.59
C ARG A 79 22.96 -7.80 11.25
N ARG A 80 23.94 -8.42 10.60
CA ARG A 80 24.26 -8.11 9.21
C ARG A 80 23.29 -8.83 8.30
N ILE A 81 22.92 -8.17 7.21
CA ILE A 81 21.90 -8.66 6.30
C ILE A 81 22.53 -8.76 4.92
N PHE A 82 22.49 -9.95 4.35
CA PHE A 82 23.02 -10.24 3.04
C PHE A 82 21.89 -10.57 2.08
N LYS A 83 22.00 -10.08 0.85
CA LYS A 83 21.24 -10.62 -0.28
C LYS A 83 21.95 -11.86 -0.79
N MET A 84 21.21 -12.93 -1.06
CA MET A 84 21.73 -14.14 -1.70
C MET A 84 20.79 -14.64 -2.80
N SER A 85 21.35 -15.15 -3.90
CA SER A 85 20.60 -15.91 -4.91
C SER A 85 20.72 -17.41 -4.64
N ILE A 86 19.62 -18.13 -4.83
CA ILE A 86 19.57 -19.60 -4.91
C ILE A 86 18.82 -19.89 -6.19
N GLY A 87 19.45 -20.57 -7.16
CA GLY A 87 18.89 -20.74 -8.49
C GLY A 87 18.94 -19.46 -9.34
N GLU A 88 18.89 -19.62 -10.66
CA GLU A 88 18.65 -18.54 -11.60
C GLU A 88 17.15 -18.21 -11.72
N ALA A 89 16.81 -16.93 -11.58
CA ALA A 89 15.41 -16.51 -11.60
C ALA A 89 14.73 -16.70 -12.96
N ALA A 90 15.51 -16.73 -14.04
CA ALA A 90 15.05 -16.96 -15.41
C ALA A 90 14.98 -18.45 -15.77
N ASN A 91 15.43 -19.36 -14.88
CA ASN A 91 15.45 -20.79 -15.10
C ASN A 91 14.49 -21.52 -14.13
N PRO A 92 13.24 -21.80 -14.53
CA PRO A 92 12.28 -22.54 -13.71
C PRO A 92 12.77 -23.95 -13.32
N GLU A 93 13.67 -24.55 -14.09
CA GLU A 93 14.24 -25.87 -13.79
C GLU A 93 15.14 -25.84 -12.55
N GLU A 94 15.53 -24.66 -12.06
CA GLU A 94 16.33 -24.48 -10.85
C GLU A 94 15.50 -24.14 -9.60
N ASP A 95 14.16 -24.01 -9.71
CA ASP A 95 13.31 -23.70 -8.56
C ASP A 95 13.35 -24.79 -7.48
N TYR A 96 13.63 -26.06 -7.86
CA TYR A 96 13.80 -27.16 -6.91
C TYR A 96 14.94 -26.90 -5.90
N LEU A 97 15.95 -26.10 -6.26
CA LEU A 97 17.07 -25.80 -5.36
C LEU A 97 16.61 -25.04 -4.13
N LEU A 98 15.64 -24.14 -4.28
CA LEU A 98 15.05 -23.46 -3.13
C LEU A 98 14.20 -24.44 -2.33
N GLU A 99 13.36 -25.26 -2.97
CA GLU A 99 12.52 -26.25 -2.28
C GLU A 99 13.36 -27.24 -1.45
N GLU A 100 14.47 -27.71 -2.01
CA GLU A 100 15.44 -28.56 -1.34
C GLU A 100 16.13 -27.82 -0.17
N SER A 101 16.57 -26.58 -0.39
CA SER A 101 17.18 -25.73 0.64
C SER A 101 16.23 -25.50 1.83
N LEU A 102 14.94 -25.29 1.54
CA LEU A 102 13.86 -25.15 2.51
C LEU A 102 13.68 -26.44 3.33
N ALA A 103 13.53 -27.58 2.65
CA ALA A 103 13.33 -28.88 3.28
C ALA A 103 14.56 -29.34 4.11
N GLY A 104 15.76 -29.06 3.62
CA GLY A 104 17.03 -29.46 4.22
C GLY A 104 17.55 -28.53 5.32
N GLY A 105 16.98 -27.33 5.47
CA GLY A 105 17.44 -26.36 6.48
C GLY A 105 18.83 -25.79 6.20
N TYR A 106 19.16 -25.57 4.94
CA TYR A 106 20.43 -24.98 4.50
C TYR A 106 20.23 -24.05 3.30
N VAL A 107 21.18 -23.14 3.07
CA VAL A 107 21.26 -22.38 1.82
C VAL A 107 22.36 -22.94 0.93
N LEU A 108 22.17 -22.83 -0.38
CA LEU A 108 23.10 -23.31 -1.40
C LEU A 108 23.68 -22.15 -2.20
N LEU A 109 25.00 -22.10 -2.36
CA LEU A 109 25.67 -21.15 -3.24
C LEU A 109 26.01 -21.81 -4.58
N GLY A 110 25.54 -21.22 -5.69
CA GLY A 110 25.79 -21.72 -7.05
C GLY A 110 27.19 -21.44 -7.62
N TRP A 111 28.13 -20.92 -6.82
CA TRP A 111 29.48 -20.56 -7.25
C TRP A 111 30.53 -21.40 -6.54
N GLY A 112 31.57 -21.82 -7.27
CA GLY A 112 32.72 -22.53 -6.69
C GLY A 112 32.45 -24.00 -6.35
N ASN A 113 31.53 -24.65 -7.07
CA ASN A 113 30.96 -25.95 -6.67
C ASN A 113 31.93 -27.14 -6.77
N GLN A 114 33.00 -27.01 -7.54
CA GLN A 114 33.97 -28.09 -7.80
C GLN A 114 35.27 -27.94 -7.00
N ILE A 115 35.31 -26.99 -6.07
CA ILE A 115 36.45 -26.78 -5.17
C ILE A 115 35.94 -26.87 -3.73
N ASP A 116 36.50 -27.80 -2.96
CA ASP A 116 36.25 -27.87 -1.52
C ASP A 116 37.01 -26.75 -0.79
N PHE A 117 36.30 -25.70 -0.42
CA PHE A 117 36.89 -24.58 0.32
C PHE A 117 37.01 -24.82 1.83
N SER A 118 36.76 -26.02 2.33
CA SER A 118 36.80 -26.32 3.78
C SER A 118 38.20 -26.17 4.38
N ARG A 119 39.25 -26.25 3.56
CA ARG A 119 40.65 -26.17 4.01
C ARG A 119 40.97 -24.79 4.60
N PRO A 120 41.80 -24.70 5.66
CA PRO A 120 42.12 -23.42 6.33
C PRO A 120 42.74 -22.35 5.43
N GLU A 121 43.52 -22.75 4.44
CA GLU A 121 44.17 -21.84 3.46
C GLU A 121 43.18 -20.91 2.75
N PHE A 122 41.93 -21.35 2.54
CA PHE A 122 40.88 -20.55 1.91
C PHE A 122 40.26 -19.49 2.84
N ALA A 123 40.81 -19.28 4.04
CA ALA A 123 40.50 -18.11 4.85
C ALA A 123 40.96 -16.80 4.18
N GLU A 124 42.05 -16.89 3.40
CA GLU A 124 42.56 -15.78 2.61
C GLU A 124 42.04 -15.81 1.17
N ARG A 125 42.04 -14.64 0.52
CA ARG A 125 41.48 -14.50 -0.82
C ARG A 125 42.40 -15.06 -1.92
N ASP A 126 43.72 -14.94 -1.75
CA ASP A 126 44.69 -15.35 -2.77
C ASP A 126 44.68 -16.87 -3.04
N PRO A 127 44.57 -17.76 -2.02
CA PRO A 127 44.42 -19.20 -2.26
C PRO A 127 43.15 -19.55 -3.04
N ILE A 128 42.03 -18.83 -2.80
CA ILE A 128 40.80 -19.01 -3.59
C ILE A 128 41.02 -18.55 -5.03
N LEU A 129 41.67 -17.40 -5.26
CA LEU A 129 41.99 -16.91 -6.60
C LEU A 129 42.86 -17.91 -7.37
N LYS A 130 43.88 -18.48 -6.70
CA LYS A 130 44.76 -19.49 -7.29
C LYS A 130 43.98 -20.74 -7.68
N ALA A 131 43.21 -21.32 -6.76
CA ALA A 131 42.41 -22.51 -7.04
C ALA A 131 41.37 -22.26 -8.16
N ALA A 132 40.74 -21.08 -8.16
CA ALA A 132 39.80 -20.69 -9.21
C ALA A 132 40.47 -20.58 -10.58
N ARG A 133 41.69 -20.04 -10.67
CA ARG A 133 42.46 -19.98 -11.92
C ARG A 133 42.86 -21.37 -12.42
N GLU A 134 43.35 -22.23 -11.53
CA GLU A 134 43.76 -23.59 -11.86
C GLU A 134 42.58 -24.42 -12.37
N HIS A 135 41.42 -24.28 -11.75
CA HIS A 135 40.24 -25.07 -12.09
C HIS A 135 39.43 -24.48 -13.25
N TYR A 136 39.13 -23.18 -13.21
CA TYR A 136 38.17 -22.57 -14.13
C TYR A 136 38.76 -22.01 -15.43
N ALA A 137 40.08 -21.78 -15.52
CA ALA A 137 40.67 -21.19 -16.72
C ALA A 137 40.43 -22.04 -17.99
N GLN A 138 40.29 -23.36 -17.85
CA GLN A 138 39.98 -24.26 -18.97
C GLN A 138 38.54 -24.08 -19.51
N TYR A 139 37.60 -23.66 -18.66
CA TYR A 139 36.20 -23.48 -19.02
C TYR A 139 35.89 -22.06 -19.52
N VAL A 140 36.72 -21.08 -19.17
CA VAL A 140 36.58 -19.67 -19.60
C VAL A 140 37.90 -19.10 -20.12
N PRO A 141 38.45 -19.64 -21.22
CA PRO A 141 39.80 -19.30 -21.70
C PRO A 141 39.97 -17.82 -22.05
N ASP A 142 38.89 -17.14 -22.45
CA ASP A 142 38.92 -15.74 -22.88
C ASP A 142 38.63 -14.72 -21.76
N ARG A 143 38.47 -15.16 -20.50
CA ARG A 143 38.18 -14.28 -19.37
C ARG A 143 39.27 -14.34 -18.30
N GLU A 144 39.81 -13.17 -17.94
CA GLU A 144 40.71 -13.06 -16.81
C GLU A 144 39.96 -13.31 -15.48
N ILE A 145 40.38 -14.35 -14.74
CA ILE A 145 39.89 -14.60 -13.39
C ILE A 145 40.67 -13.71 -12.43
N SER A 146 39.94 -12.78 -11.80
CA SER A 146 40.45 -11.83 -10.82
C SER A 146 39.70 -11.97 -9.49
N ASN A 147 40.12 -11.19 -8.50
CA ASN A 147 39.42 -11.13 -7.22
C ASN A 147 37.94 -10.68 -7.33
N GLN A 148 37.56 -9.98 -8.40
CA GLN A 148 36.17 -9.53 -8.60
C GLN A 148 35.30 -10.56 -9.33
N SER A 149 35.91 -11.58 -9.93
CA SER A 149 35.18 -12.65 -10.61
C SER A 149 34.28 -13.42 -9.64
N GLY A 150 33.10 -13.84 -10.10
CA GLY A 150 32.12 -14.57 -9.28
C GLY A 150 32.70 -15.82 -8.62
N TYR A 151 33.57 -16.54 -9.34
CA TYR A 151 34.33 -17.71 -8.89
C TYR A 151 35.20 -17.47 -7.64
N VAL A 152 35.55 -16.21 -7.34
CA VAL A 152 36.39 -15.86 -6.20
C VAL A 152 35.60 -15.06 -5.18
N LYS A 153 34.90 -14.01 -5.64
CA LYS A 153 34.17 -13.06 -4.79
C LYS A 153 33.09 -13.73 -3.95
N TYR A 154 32.27 -14.59 -4.55
CA TYR A 154 31.11 -15.18 -3.86
C TYR A 154 31.52 -16.33 -2.93
N PRO A 155 32.38 -17.29 -3.32
CA PRO A 155 32.90 -18.29 -2.40
C PRO A 155 33.64 -17.65 -1.22
N TYR A 156 34.46 -16.62 -1.45
CA TYR A 156 35.11 -15.87 -0.36
C TYR A 156 34.08 -15.24 0.58
N ALA A 157 33.07 -14.54 0.05
CA ALA A 157 32.04 -13.92 0.89
C ALA A 157 31.24 -14.96 1.69
N PHE A 158 30.81 -16.04 1.04
CA PHE A 158 30.00 -17.09 1.65
C PHE A 158 30.78 -17.87 2.73
N ARG A 159 32.04 -18.19 2.48
CA ARG A 159 32.91 -18.88 3.43
C ARG A 159 33.38 -17.97 4.57
N ASN A 160 33.85 -16.75 4.25
CA ASN A 160 34.65 -15.95 5.18
C ASN A 160 33.89 -14.75 5.78
N ARG A 161 32.89 -14.20 5.08
CA ARG A 161 32.15 -13.02 5.56
C ARG A 161 30.86 -13.37 6.26
N VAL A 162 30.10 -14.32 5.72
CA VAL A 162 28.86 -14.81 6.33
C VAL A 162 29.19 -15.62 7.58
N ARG A 163 28.55 -15.28 8.69
CA ARG A 163 28.75 -15.87 10.02
C ARG A 163 27.41 -16.30 10.61
N GLU A 164 27.48 -17.15 11.63
CA GLU A 164 26.29 -17.50 12.42
C GLU A 164 25.63 -16.24 12.98
N GLY A 165 24.30 -16.19 12.92
CA GLY A 165 23.49 -15.04 13.33
C GLY A 165 23.23 -14.00 12.23
N ASP A 166 23.98 -14.02 11.12
CA ASP A 166 23.66 -13.15 9.97
C ASP A 166 22.32 -13.55 9.33
N ILE A 167 21.68 -12.60 8.67
CA ILE A 167 20.43 -12.80 7.93
C ILE A 167 20.72 -12.88 6.44
N LEU A 168 20.11 -13.85 5.77
CA LEU A 168 20.12 -14.00 4.33
C LEU A 168 18.72 -13.70 3.77
N VAL A 169 18.64 -12.74 2.87
CA VAL A 169 17.45 -12.44 2.08
C VAL A 169 17.63 -13.07 0.71
N ILE A 170 16.83 -14.10 0.43
CA ILE A 170 16.92 -14.87 -0.80
C ILE A 170 16.13 -14.17 -1.90
N SER A 171 16.81 -13.80 -2.98
CA SER A 171 16.19 -13.10 -4.10
C SER A 171 15.46 -14.03 -5.07
N ARG A 172 14.49 -13.45 -5.78
CA ARG A 172 13.94 -13.95 -7.05
C ARG A 172 14.15 -12.85 -8.08
N GLY A 173 15.28 -12.91 -8.79
CA GLY A 173 15.72 -11.81 -9.66
C GLY A 173 16.14 -10.58 -8.85
N ASN A 174 16.06 -9.40 -9.48
CA ASN A 174 16.53 -8.14 -8.86
C ASN A 174 15.42 -7.35 -8.17
N SER A 175 14.16 -7.63 -8.51
CA SER A 175 12.99 -6.89 -8.05
C SER A 175 12.20 -7.60 -6.94
N ARG A 176 12.48 -8.88 -6.66
CA ARG A 176 11.75 -9.64 -5.64
C ARG A 176 12.66 -10.42 -4.70
N PHE A 177 12.19 -10.65 -3.47
CA PHE A 177 12.77 -11.59 -2.53
C PHE A 177 11.72 -12.64 -2.12
N ARG A 178 12.16 -13.88 -1.96
CA ARG A 178 11.29 -15.06 -1.81
C ARG A 178 11.51 -15.86 -0.54
N ALA A 179 12.59 -15.61 0.19
CA ALA A 179 12.78 -16.20 1.50
C ALA A 179 13.71 -15.36 2.38
N ILE A 180 13.62 -15.56 3.69
CA ILE A 180 14.54 -14.98 4.68
C ILE A 180 15.02 -16.11 5.58
N ALA A 181 16.31 -16.14 5.87
CA ALA A 181 16.92 -17.14 6.73
C ALA A 181 17.92 -16.53 7.70
N GLU A 182 18.06 -17.13 8.89
CA GLU A 182 19.14 -16.86 9.83
C GLU A 182 20.20 -17.96 9.71
N VAL A 183 21.47 -17.58 9.59
CA VAL A 183 22.58 -18.54 9.53
C VAL A 183 22.79 -19.22 10.89
N LYS A 184 22.84 -20.56 10.90
CA LYS A 184 22.93 -21.40 12.12
C LYS A 184 24.17 -22.29 12.18
N GLY A 185 25.00 -22.30 11.14
CA GLY A 185 26.19 -23.14 11.14
C GLY A 185 27.36 -22.59 10.31
N PRO A 186 28.52 -23.24 10.43
CA PRO A 186 29.70 -22.94 9.63
C PRO A 186 29.47 -23.29 8.16
N TYR A 187 30.44 -22.91 7.33
CA TYR A 187 30.52 -23.36 5.94
C TYR A 187 30.67 -24.89 5.87
N GLU A 188 29.94 -25.51 4.95
CA GLU A 188 30.02 -26.93 4.65
C GLU A 188 30.16 -27.13 3.13
N TYR A 189 31.07 -28.02 2.72
CA TYR A 189 31.14 -28.51 1.36
C TYR A 189 30.49 -29.90 1.28
N GLN A 190 29.51 -30.04 0.40
CA GLN A 190 28.81 -31.30 0.14
C GLN A 190 28.74 -31.52 -1.37
N PRO A 191 29.55 -32.44 -1.93
CA PRO A 191 29.45 -32.83 -3.33
C PRO A 191 28.03 -33.29 -3.68
N ARG A 192 27.61 -32.97 -4.91
CA ARG A 192 26.30 -33.31 -5.49
C ARG A 192 26.52 -33.98 -6.83
N ASP A 193 25.60 -34.85 -7.23
CA ASP A 193 25.69 -35.59 -8.50
C ASP A 193 25.69 -34.68 -9.73
N THR A 194 25.18 -33.44 -9.58
CA THR A 194 25.15 -32.42 -10.63
C THR A 194 26.44 -31.59 -10.72
N ASP A 195 27.41 -31.80 -9.83
CA ASP A 195 28.62 -30.96 -9.66
C ASP A 195 28.36 -29.46 -9.42
N GLU A 196 27.10 -29.09 -9.13
CA GLU A 196 26.66 -27.73 -8.86
C GLU A 196 26.07 -27.59 -7.47
N TYR A 197 26.06 -26.38 -6.93
CA TYR A 197 25.51 -26.02 -5.62
C TYR A 197 26.07 -26.85 -4.44
N ALA A 198 27.36 -27.21 -4.48
CA ALA A 198 28.00 -28.01 -3.42
C ALA A 198 28.33 -27.22 -2.14
N ASN A 199 28.33 -25.89 -2.23
CA ASN A 199 28.65 -25.00 -1.11
C ASN A 199 27.39 -24.68 -0.30
N ARG A 200 27.34 -25.07 0.97
CA ARG A 200 26.16 -24.85 1.81
C ARG A 200 26.47 -24.31 3.21
N ARG A 201 25.44 -23.77 3.85
CA ARG A 201 25.43 -23.40 5.27
C ARG A 201 24.08 -23.75 5.88
N LYS A 202 24.10 -24.30 7.10
CA LYS A 202 22.86 -24.51 7.86
C LYS A 202 22.21 -23.19 8.19
N VAL A 203 20.89 -23.14 8.03
CA VAL A 203 20.08 -21.96 8.33
C VAL A 203 18.80 -22.35 9.05
N ARG A 204 18.21 -21.38 9.74
CA ARG A 204 16.82 -21.41 10.15
C ARG A 204 16.03 -20.51 9.22
N TRP A 205 15.10 -21.08 8.47
CA TRP A 205 14.18 -20.32 7.64
C TRP A 205 13.23 -19.51 8.52
N LEU A 206 13.21 -18.20 8.30
CA LEU A 206 12.40 -17.23 9.03
C LEU A 206 11.15 -16.83 8.26
N TRP A 207 11.18 -16.94 6.92
CA TRP A 207 10.05 -16.62 6.06
C TRP A 207 10.26 -17.17 4.66
N GLN A 208 9.17 -17.46 3.96
CA GLN A 208 9.17 -17.83 2.56
C GLN A 208 7.87 -17.40 1.87
N ASP A 209 7.98 -17.01 0.60
CA ASP A 209 6.88 -16.86 -0.34
C ASP A 209 7.41 -17.28 -1.71
N ARG A 210 6.82 -18.32 -2.30
CA ARG A 210 7.23 -18.87 -3.60
C ARG A 210 7.28 -17.80 -4.69
N GLU A 211 6.32 -16.88 -4.69
CA GLU A 211 6.25 -15.81 -5.69
C GLU A 211 7.20 -14.67 -5.39
N GLY A 212 7.50 -14.49 -4.12
CA GLY A 212 8.28 -13.40 -3.60
C GLY A 212 7.51 -12.08 -3.53
N VAL A 213 8.09 -11.17 -2.78
CA VAL A 213 7.57 -9.84 -2.48
C VAL A 213 8.50 -8.80 -3.12
N PRO A 214 7.99 -7.65 -3.58
CA PRO A 214 8.82 -6.57 -4.11
C PRO A 214 9.95 -6.17 -3.16
N VAL A 215 11.17 -6.05 -3.69
CA VAL A 215 12.36 -5.67 -2.92
C VAL A 215 12.23 -4.27 -2.37
N GLU A 216 11.53 -3.35 -3.04
CA GLU A 216 11.39 -1.97 -2.56
C GLU A 216 10.73 -1.87 -1.17
N GLU A 217 9.99 -2.91 -0.76
CA GLU A 217 9.38 -2.97 0.57
C GLU A 217 10.41 -3.02 1.70
N ILE A 218 11.52 -3.72 1.47
CA ILE A 218 12.59 -3.91 2.46
C ILE A 218 13.87 -3.13 2.09
N TYR A 219 14.04 -2.77 0.82
CA TYR A 219 15.23 -2.15 0.28
C TYR A 219 14.90 -1.32 -0.98
N PRO A 220 14.50 -0.04 -0.83
CA PRO A 220 14.01 0.80 -1.93
C PRO A 220 14.94 0.97 -3.13
N ARG A 221 16.25 0.77 -2.95
CA ARG A 221 17.23 0.83 -4.07
C ARG A 221 17.19 -0.38 -5.00
N GLY A 222 16.45 -1.44 -4.66
CA GLY A 222 16.42 -2.69 -5.40
C GLY A 222 17.70 -3.53 -5.20
N PHE A 223 17.69 -4.77 -5.68
CA PHE A 223 18.88 -5.62 -5.66
C PHE A 223 19.74 -5.42 -6.92
N SER A 224 21.05 -5.58 -6.75
CA SER A 224 21.99 -5.71 -7.85
C SER A 224 22.07 -7.17 -8.32
N MET A 225 22.60 -7.38 -9.52
CA MET A 225 22.79 -8.72 -10.11
C MET A 225 23.73 -9.65 -9.32
N GLY A 226 24.45 -9.14 -8.31
CA GLY A 226 25.38 -9.95 -7.55
C GLY A 226 24.71 -11.09 -6.78
N SER A 227 25.28 -12.30 -6.83
CA SER A 227 24.71 -13.50 -6.20
C SER A 227 24.79 -13.50 -4.67
N LEU A 228 25.79 -12.81 -4.08
CA LEU A 228 25.92 -12.67 -2.63
C LEU A 228 26.64 -11.36 -2.28
N TYR A 229 25.99 -10.51 -1.48
CA TYR A 229 26.58 -9.29 -0.93
C TYR A 229 25.80 -8.76 0.27
N GLU A 230 26.46 -7.95 1.09
CA GLU A 230 25.85 -7.31 2.26
C GLU A 230 25.01 -6.10 1.82
N LEU A 231 23.78 -6.00 2.31
CA LEU A 231 22.88 -4.87 2.03
C LEU A 231 23.27 -3.67 2.89
N ALA A 232 23.21 -2.48 2.31
CA ALA A 232 23.54 -1.26 3.03
C ALA A 232 22.47 -0.97 4.08
N ARG A 233 22.87 -0.93 5.35
CA ARG A 233 21.92 -0.81 6.46
C ARG A 233 21.10 0.48 6.44
N SER A 234 21.69 1.57 5.96
CA SER A 234 21.01 2.86 5.80
C SER A 234 19.85 2.84 4.80
N ASP A 235 19.88 1.90 3.85
CA ASP A 235 18.87 1.78 2.80
C ASP A 235 17.84 0.68 3.12
N LEU A 236 17.96 -0.01 4.26
CA LEU A 236 17.07 -1.09 4.67
C LEU A 236 15.87 -0.54 5.46
N ASN A 237 14.67 -0.93 5.06
CA ASN A 237 13.48 -0.85 5.92
C ASN A 237 13.50 -2.03 6.91
N LEU A 238 14.27 -1.87 8.00
CA LEU A 238 14.44 -2.90 9.02
C LEU A 238 13.11 -3.34 9.65
N ALA A 239 12.16 -2.42 9.81
CA ALA A 239 10.87 -2.72 10.41
C ALA A 239 10.03 -3.65 9.51
N ALA A 240 10.00 -3.39 8.20
CA ALA A 240 9.36 -4.28 7.24
C ALA A 240 10.07 -5.64 7.14
N LEU A 241 11.41 -5.64 7.16
CA LEU A 241 12.18 -6.88 7.14
C LEU A 241 11.98 -7.72 8.42
N GLU A 242 11.94 -7.08 9.59
CA GLU A 242 11.61 -7.71 10.88
C GLU A 242 10.19 -8.26 10.87
N GLN A 243 9.24 -7.58 10.24
CA GLN A 243 7.89 -8.09 10.08
C GLN A 243 7.87 -9.36 9.23
N TYR A 244 8.59 -9.41 8.10
CA TYR A 244 8.70 -10.63 7.30
C TYR A 244 9.45 -11.73 8.06
N ALA A 245 10.59 -11.42 8.69
CA ALA A 245 11.38 -12.38 9.43
C ALA A 245 10.70 -12.89 10.72
N GLY A 246 9.82 -12.09 11.33
CA GLY A 246 8.98 -12.47 12.45
C GLY A 246 7.67 -13.14 12.04
N ALA A 247 7.25 -12.95 10.80
CA ALA A 247 6.03 -13.53 10.22
C ALA A 247 6.08 -15.06 10.17
N GLY A 248 7.23 -15.63 9.83
CA GLY A 248 7.37 -17.08 9.86
C GLY A 248 7.48 -17.70 11.24
N HIS A 249 7.15 -16.99 12.35
CA HIS A 249 6.89 -17.57 13.68
C HIS A 249 5.68 -16.94 14.50
N ALA A 250 4.39 -17.40 14.35
CA ALA A 250 3.28 -17.61 15.37
C ALA A 250 2.50 -19.00 15.40
N ASN A 251 2.54 -19.87 16.44
CA ASN A 251 1.62 -21.04 16.56
C ASN A 251 0.59 -20.92 17.70
N LEU A 252 -0.48 -21.67 17.50
CA LEU A 252 -1.74 -21.70 18.24
C LEU A 252 -1.59 -22.04 19.73
N SER A 253 -1.79 -21.04 20.59
CA SER A 253 -2.56 -21.25 21.82
C SER A 253 -3.28 -19.96 22.24
N ALA A 254 -4.61 -20.07 22.37
CA ALA A 254 -5.55 -19.21 23.08
C ALA A 254 -5.31 -17.68 23.08
N ALA A 255 -6.17 -16.98 22.33
CA ALA A 255 -6.64 -15.62 22.63
C ALA A 255 -5.66 -14.42 22.53
N SER A 256 -4.62 -14.48 21.69
CA SER A 256 -3.99 -13.24 21.19
C SER A 256 -4.56 -12.91 19.81
N ALA A 257 -5.34 -11.84 19.71
CA ALA A 257 -5.90 -11.36 18.45
C ALA A 257 -4.82 -11.26 17.37
N GLU A 258 -5.03 -11.92 16.22
CA GLU A 258 -4.21 -11.73 15.03
C GLU A 258 -4.00 -10.22 14.81
N GLN A 259 -2.75 -9.78 14.61
CA GLN A 259 -2.47 -8.36 14.49
C GLN A 259 -3.27 -7.78 13.31
N PRO A 260 -4.12 -6.75 13.52
CA PRO A 260 -4.97 -6.25 12.46
C PRO A 260 -4.17 -5.51 11.40
N PHE A 261 -4.56 -5.72 10.15
CA PHE A 261 -4.17 -4.95 8.98
C PHE A 261 -5.37 -4.14 8.52
N VAL A 262 -5.14 -2.95 7.97
CA VAL A 262 -6.21 -2.06 7.52
C VAL A 262 -5.92 -1.56 6.11
N LEU A 263 -6.84 -1.81 5.19
CA LEU A 263 -6.88 -1.16 3.89
C LEU A 263 -7.93 -0.06 3.94
N VAL A 264 -7.49 1.19 3.85
CA VAL A 264 -8.38 2.36 3.74
C VAL A 264 -8.59 2.67 2.26
N ILE A 265 -9.84 2.68 1.84
CA ILE A 265 -10.27 3.02 0.48
C ILE A 265 -11.09 4.31 0.57
N ASP A 266 -10.45 5.42 0.22
CA ASP A 266 -11.07 6.72 0.22
C ASP A 266 -11.90 6.91 -1.06
N GLU A 267 -13.05 7.59 -0.96
CA GLU A 267 -13.98 7.82 -2.07
C GLU A 267 -14.39 6.52 -2.78
N ILE A 268 -14.72 5.47 -2.02
CA ILE A 268 -14.94 4.11 -2.53
C ILE A 268 -16.00 4.04 -3.63
N ASN A 269 -16.99 4.94 -3.62
CA ASN A 269 -18.04 5.00 -4.62
C ASN A 269 -17.55 5.51 -5.98
N ARG A 270 -16.47 6.32 -6.07
CA ARG A 270 -16.00 6.94 -7.32
C ARG A 270 -15.50 5.96 -8.38
N ALA A 271 -15.29 4.69 -8.04
CA ALA A 271 -14.93 3.65 -9.00
C ALA A 271 -16.05 2.60 -9.11
N ASN A 272 -16.08 1.87 -10.22
CA ASN A 272 -16.93 0.67 -10.33
C ASN A 272 -16.34 -0.45 -9.46
N ILE A 273 -16.76 -0.50 -8.20
CA ILE A 273 -16.22 -1.42 -7.19
C ILE A 273 -16.34 -2.89 -7.64
N SER A 274 -17.44 -3.27 -8.29
CA SER A 274 -17.62 -4.64 -8.80
C SER A 274 -16.55 -5.02 -9.83
N ARG A 275 -16.17 -4.08 -10.71
CA ARG A 275 -15.07 -4.27 -11.66
C ARG A 275 -13.71 -4.26 -10.97
N VAL A 276 -13.50 -3.35 -10.01
CA VAL A 276 -12.22 -3.20 -9.28
C VAL A 276 -11.90 -4.42 -8.43
N PHE A 277 -12.88 -4.96 -7.70
CA PHE A 277 -12.68 -6.14 -6.85
C PHE A 277 -12.77 -7.47 -7.62
N GLY A 278 -13.40 -7.48 -8.80
CA GLY A 278 -13.57 -8.68 -9.62
C GLY A 278 -14.14 -9.85 -8.81
N GLU A 279 -13.47 -10.99 -8.87
CA GLU A 279 -13.83 -12.23 -8.18
C GLU A 279 -13.62 -12.16 -6.65
N LEU A 280 -12.73 -11.28 -6.16
CA LEU A 280 -12.45 -11.15 -4.73
C LEU A 280 -13.58 -10.46 -3.95
N ILE A 281 -14.55 -9.88 -4.65
CA ILE A 281 -15.73 -9.25 -4.03
C ILE A 281 -16.44 -10.21 -3.06
N THR A 282 -16.43 -11.51 -3.35
CA THR A 282 -17.04 -12.54 -2.49
C THR A 282 -16.23 -12.82 -1.22
N LEU A 283 -14.91 -12.66 -1.28
CA LEU A 283 -13.99 -12.95 -0.18
C LEU A 283 -13.93 -11.84 0.88
N ILE A 284 -14.53 -10.68 0.60
CA ILE A 284 -14.64 -9.59 1.58
C ILE A 284 -15.50 -10.01 2.78
N GLU A 285 -16.50 -10.87 2.55
CA GLU A 285 -17.42 -11.36 3.57
C GLU A 285 -16.68 -12.17 4.64
N SER A 286 -16.93 -11.86 5.92
CA SER A 286 -16.14 -12.38 7.04
C SER A 286 -16.21 -13.91 7.19
N ASP A 287 -17.32 -14.52 6.80
CA ASP A 287 -17.54 -15.98 6.84
C ASP A 287 -16.80 -16.74 5.74
N LYS A 288 -16.34 -16.05 4.68
CA LYS A 288 -15.68 -16.62 3.49
C LYS A 288 -14.16 -16.45 3.48
N ARG A 289 -13.63 -15.77 4.48
CA ARG A 289 -12.19 -15.54 4.66
C ARG A 289 -11.45 -16.80 5.09
N LEU A 290 -10.14 -16.80 4.94
CA LEU A 290 -9.27 -17.88 5.40
C LEU A 290 -9.48 -18.12 6.91
N GLY A 291 -9.63 -19.38 7.29
CA GLY A 291 -9.90 -19.80 8.67
C GLY A 291 -11.35 -19.64 9.13
N ALA A 292 -12.25 -19.09 8.30
CA ALA A 292 -13.67 -18.93 8.63
C ALA A 292 -14.51 -20.16 8.26
N ARG A 293 -15.77 -20.19 8.71
CA ARG A 293 -16.66 -21.36 8.57
C ARG A 293 -16.91 -21.77 7.12
N GLU A 294 -17.07 -20.79 6.23
CA GLU A 294 -17.35 -20.99 4.81
C GLU A 294 -16.13 -20.57 3.98
N GLU A 295 -14.91 -20.88 4.44
CA GLU A 295 -13.66 -20.51 3.76
C GLU A 295 -13.75 -20.74 2.25
N ARG A 296 -13.46 -19.68 1.48
CA ARG A 296 -13.37 -19.75 0.03
C ARG A 296 -12.06 -19.18 -0.46
N LYS A 297 -11.65 -19.70 -1.61
CA LYS A 297 -10.54 -19.17 -2.39
C LYS A 297 -10.98 -19.04 -3.84
N VAL A 298 -10.34 -18.13 -4.55
CA VAL A 298 -10.58 -17.85 -5.97
C VAL A 298 -9.28 -18.02 -6.73
N THR A 299 -9.37 -18.46 -7.99
CA THR A 299 -8.21 -18.48 -8.87
C THR A 299 -8.09 -17.14 -9.57
N LEU A 300 -6.96 -16.46 -9.34
CA LEU A 300 -6.68 -15.16 -9.93
C LEU A 300 -6.48 -15.26 -11.46
N PRO A 301 -6.98 -14.30 -12.26
CA PRO A 301 -7.05 -14.39 -13.72
C PRO A 301 -5.71 -14.27 -14.43
N TYR A 302 -4.76 -13.48 -13.93
CA TYR A 302 -3.44 -13.30 -14.55
C TYR A 302 -2.42 -14.28 -13.97
N SER A 303 -2.28 -14.33 -12.64
CA SER A 303 -1.28 -15.22 -12.00
C SER A 303 -1.69 -16.69 -11.99
N LYS A 304 -2.97 -17.01 -12.16
CA LYS A 304 -3.55 -18.36 -12.06
C LYS A 304 -3.36 -19.02 -10.68
N ILE A 305 -3.09 -18.23 -9.66
CA ILE A 305 -2.88 -18.69 -8.29
C ILE A 305 -4.21 -18.73 -7.54
N GLU A 306 -4.39 -19.76 -6.72
CA GLU A 306 -5.49 -19.84 -5.77
C GLU A 306 -5.23 -18.91 -4.57
N PHE A 307 -6.13 -17.96 -4.34
CA PHE A 307 -5.99 -16.90 -3.35
C PHE A 307 -7.23 -16.79 -2.45
N GLY A 308 -7.00 -16.56 -1.15
CA GLY A 308 -8.03 -16.29 -0.16
C GLY A 308 -7.68 -15.05 0.67
N LEU A 309 -8.70 -14.37 1.20
CA LEU A 309 -8.51 -13.15 1.99
C LEU A 309 -8.39 -13.51 3.48
N PRO A 310 -7.39 -13.01 4.23
CA PRO A 310 -7.21 -13.36 5.63
C PRO A 310 -8.19 -12.63 6.57
N SER A 311 -8.51 -13.26 7.70
CA SER A 311 -9.45 -12.74 8.73
C SER A 311 -9.01 -11.41 9.33
N ASN A 312 -7.71 -11.23 9.57
CA ASN A 312 -7.12 -10.05 10.20
C ASN A 312 -6.97 -8.81 9.29
N LEU A 313 -7.45 -8.86 8.04
CA LEU A 313 -7.45 -7.70 7.14
C LEU A 313 -8.79 -6.96 7.17
N HIS A 314 -8.82 -5.77 7.75
CA HIS A 314 -9.99 -4.89 7.76
C HIS A 314 -9.97 -3.97 6.55
N ILE A 315 -11.12 -3.79 5.91
CA ILE A 315 -11.29 -2.86 4.79
C ILE A 315 -12.20 -1.73 5.28
N VAL A 316 -11.73 -0.49 5.21
CA VAL A 316 -12.46 0.70 5.62
C VAL A 316 -12.65 1.58 4.40
N GLY A 317 -13.91 1.74 3.97
CA GLY A 317 -14.27 2.65 2.89
C GLY A 317 -14.73 4.01 3.45
N THR A 318 -14.32 5.11 2.83
CA THR A 318 -15.00 6.41 3.00
C THR A 318 -15.84 6.68 1.76
N MET A 319 -16.94 7.41 1.93
CA MET A 319 -17.86 7.73 0.85
C MET A 319 -18.44 9.11 1.07
N ASN A 320 -18.42 9.93 0.03
CA ASN A 320 -19.22 11.15 -0.01
C ASN A 320 -20.63 10.81 -0.53
N THR A 321 -21.66 11.06 0.26
CA THR A 321 -23.06 10.74 -0.09
C THR A 321 -23.75 11.83 -0.90
N ALA A 322 -23.26 13.08 -0.87
CA ALA A 322 -23.81 14.19 -1.64
C ALA A 322 -23.54 14.08 -3.14
N ASP A 323 -22.49 13.36 -3.54
CA ASP A 323 -22.05 13.28 -4.92
C ASP A 323 -22.92 12.30 -5.73
N ARG A 324 -23.94 12.87 -6.38
CA ARG A 324 -24.89 12.16 -7.25
C ARG A 324 -24.33 11.77 -8.62
N SER A 325 -23.11 12.22 -8.98
CA SER A 325 -22.47 11.86 -10.26
C SER A 325 -21.92 10.43 -10.27
N ILE A 326 -21.90 9.80 -9.10
CA ILE A 326 -21.22 8.54 -8.86
C ILE A 326 -22.17 7.34 -9.00
N ALA A 327 -21.65 6.20 -9.46
CA ALA A 327 -22.39 4.95 -9.52
C ALA A 327 -22.97 4.58 -8.14
N LEU A 328 -24.29 4.44 -8.07
CA LEU A 328 -24.98 3.89 -6.90
C LEU A 328 -24.30 2.57 -6.50
N LEU A 329 -23.86 2.46 -5.25
CA LEU A 329 -23.27 1.22 -4.76
C LEU A 329 -24.25 0.06 -5.00
N ASP A 330 -23.79 -0.96 -5.71
CA ASP A 330 -24.59 -2.15 -5.98
C ASP A 330 -25.08 -2.75 -4.65
N THR A 331 -26.34 -3.19 -4.64
CA THR A 331 -26.95 -4.01 -3.59
C THR A 331 -26.05 -5.15 -3.12
N ALA A 332 -25.29 -5.76 -4.03
CA ALA A 332 -24.35 -6.82 -3.72
C ALA A 332 -23.16 -6.35 -2.87
N LEU A 333 -22.74 -5.09 -2.96
CA LEU A 333 -21.70 -4.52 -2.10
C LEU A 333 -22.26 -4.05 -0.77
N ARG A 334 -23.48 -3.51 -0.78
CA ARG A 334 -24.15 -3.06 0.45
C ARG A 334 -24.29 -4.18 1.50
N ARG A 335 -24.50 -5.42 1.07
CA ARG A 335 -24.56 -6.58 1.99
C ARG A 335 -23.20 -7.02 2.56
N ARG A 336 -22.08 -6.50 2.05
CA ARG A 336 -20.70 -6.94 2.40
C ARG A 336 -19.95 -5.94 3.28
N PHE A 337 -20.49 -4.72 3.39
CA PHE A 337 -19.95 -3.67 4.22
C PHE A 337 -20.97 -3.31 5.31
N GLU A 338 -20.47 -2.98 6.49
CA GLU A 338 -21.26 -2.30 7.52
C GLU A 338 -21.22 -0.80 7.23
N PHE A 339 -22.38 -0.17 7.05
CA PHE A 339 -22.49 1.25 6.76
C PHE A 339 -22.67 2.02 8.06
N ARG A 340 -21.68 2.86 8.38
CA ARG A 340 -21.75 3.79 9.49
C ARG A 340 -21.74 5.21 8.96
N GLU A 341 -22.86 5.90 9.14
CA GLU A 341 -23.00 7.29 8.75
C GLU A 341 -22.22 8.20 9.73
N LEU A 342 -21.55 9.21 9.18
CA LEU A 342 -20.84 10.23 9.93
C LEU A 342 -21.46 11.59 9.61
N MET A 343 -22.55 11.89 10.33
CA MET A 343 -23.27 13.16 10.19
C MET A 343 -22.43 14.36 10.65
N PRO A 344 -22.67 15.57 10.11
CA PRO A 344 -22.08 16.79 10.65
C PRO A 344 -22.31 16.94 12.15
N ARG A 345 -21.30 17.46 12.85
CA ARG A 345 -21.29 17.61 14.31
C ARG A 345 -21.01 19.06 14.67
N SER A 346 -22.08 19.82 14.88
CA SER A 346 -22.04 21.23 15.27
C SER A 346 -21.36 21.43 16.63
N ASP A 347 -21.46 20.45 17.56
CA ASP A 347 -20.77 20.46 18.86
C ASP A 347 -19.26 20.69 18.76
N ARG A 348 -18.65 20.36 17.62
CA ARG A 348 -17.21 20.54 17.36
C ARG A 348 -16.82 21.98 17.07
N LEU A 349 -17.77 22.90 17.00
CA LEU A 349 -17.55 24.31 16.73
C LEU A 349 -17.67 25.19 17.99
N ALA A 350 -17.80 24.60 19.18
CA ALA A 350 -17.90 25.35 20.44
C ALA A 350 -16.72 26.32 20.64
N ASP A 351 -15.48 25.82 20.54
CA ASP A 351 -14.27 26.64 20.70
C ASP A 351 -14.22 27.78 19.66
N ALA A 352 -14.50 27.48 18.39
CA ALA A 352 -14.54 28.49 17.33
C ALA A 352 -15.69 29.50 17.52
N SER A 353 -16.79 29.10 18.18
CA SER A 353 -17.88 30.02 18.50
C SER A 353 -17.45 31.07 19.51
N GLU A 354 -16.70 30.65 20.54
CA GLU A 354 -16.15 31.55 21.56
C GLU A 354 -15.14 32.54 20.96
N GLU A 355 -14.21 32.07 20.13
CA GLU A 355 -13.17 32.91 19.53
C GLU A 355 -13.74 33.93 18.51
N THR A 356 -14.74 33.51 17.72
CA THR A 356 -15.28 34.36 16.65
C THR A 356 -16.38 35.32 17.12
N GLY A 357 -16.99 35.06 18.27
CA GLY A 357 -18.17 35.78 18.77
C GLY A 357 -19.46 35.49 18.00
N ILE A 358 -19.48 34.44 17.17
CA ILE A 358 -20.66 33.97 16.43
C ILE A 358 -21.02 32.58 16.97
N ASP A 359 -22.30 32.31 17.23
CA ASP A 359 -22.77 30.97 17.61
C ASP A 359 -22.71 30.02 16.40
N LEU A 360 -21.52 29.46 16.13
CA LEU A 360 -21.28 28.57 14.98
C LEU A 360 -21.94 27.20 15.15
N VAL A 361 -22.20 26.78 16.40
CA VAL A 361 -22.97 25.57 16.70
C VAL A 361 -24.39 25.76 16.17
N ARG A 362 -25.07 26.83 16.62
CA ARG A 362 -26.44 27.15 16.19
C ARG A 362 -26.52 27.47 14.69
N LEU A 363 -25.51 28.18 14.16
CA LEU A 363 -25.42 28.50 12.75
C LEU A 363 -25.42 27.23 11.89
N LEU A 364 -24.57 26.25 12.22
CA LEU A 364 -24.48 25.02 11.43
C LEU A 364 -25.77 24.20 11.54
N ASP A 365 -26.37 24.10 12.74
CA ASP A 365 -27.65 23.40 12.94
C ASP A 365 -28.76 24.01 12.08
N VAL A 366 -28.95 25.34 12.16
CA VAL A 366 -30.01 26.03 11.40
C VAL A 366 -29.76 25.95 9.89
N LEU A 367 -28.50 26.05 9.45
CA LEU A 367 -28.15 25.85 8.04
C LEU A 367 -28.54 24.44 7.60
N ASN A 368 -28.15 23.41 8.35
CA ASN A 368 -28.39 22.01 8.00
C ASN A 368 -29.87 21.63 8.06
N ASP A 369 -30.65 22.17 9.00
CA ASP A 369 -32.11 22.00 9.05
C ASP A 369 -32.77 22.59 7.79
N ARG A 370 -32.34 23.78 7.37
CA ARG A 370 -32.87 24.43 6.15
C ARG A 370 -32.46 23.71 4.88
N ILE A 371 -31.22 23.20 4.81
CA ILE A 371 -30.75 22.39 3.69
C ILE A 371 -31.56 21.10 3.58
N GLU A 372 -31.71 20.37 4.69
CA GLU A 372 -32.46 19.11 4.71
C GLU A 372 -33.92 19.30 4.31
N TYR A 373 -34.55 20.41 4.74
CA TYR A 373 -35.89 20.76 4.34
C TYR A 373 -36.03 21.06 2.84
N LEU A 374 -35.03 21.71 2.23
CA LEU A 374 -35.08 22.14 0.82
C LEU A 374 -34.54 21.10 -0.16
N LEU A 375 -33.64 20.22 0.29
CA LEU A 375 -32.98 19.18 -0.50
C LEU A 375 -33.20 17.81 0.16
N ASP A 376 -32.21 17.34 0.91
CA ASP A 376 -32.21 16.10 1.67
C ASP A 376 -31.09 16.13 2.72
N ARG A 377 -31.02 15.08 3.54
CA ARG A 377 -30.02 14.93 4.61
C ARG A 377 -28.58 14.77 4.12
N ASP A 378 -28.36 14.31 2.89
CA ASP A 378 -27.01 14.02 2.37
C ASP A 378 -26.27 15.29 1.93
N HIS A 379 -26.99 16.40 1.72
CA HIS A 379 -26.41 17.70 1.35
C HIS A 379 -26.06 18.57 2.58
N GLN A 380 -26.21 18.06 3.80
CA GLN A 380 -25.84 18.83 4.99
C GLN A 380 -24.35 19.22 4.97
N ILE A 381 -24.06 20.46 5.38
CA ILE A 381 -22.71 21.00 5.44
C ILE A 381 -21.94 20.38 6.60
N GLY A 382 -20.73 19.91 6.32
CA GLY A 382 -19.81 19.42 7.33
C GLY A 382 -19.20 20.54 8.17
N HIS A 383 -19.14 20.32 9.48
CA HIS A 383 -18.46 21.18 10.46
C HIS A 383 -17.00 21.54 10.12
N ALA A 384 -16.30 20.75 9.29
CA ALA A 384 -14.91 21.00 8.89
C ALA A 384 -14.68 22.36 8.20
N TYR A 385 -15.70 22.96 7.57
CA TYR A 385 -15.57 24.29 6.95
C TYR A 385 -15.30 25.41 7.95
N LEU A 386 -15.72 25.23 9.21
CA LEU A 386 -15.70 26.25 10.26
C LEU A 386 -14.74 25.89 11.42
N ILE A 387 -14.13 24.70 11.41
CA ILE A 387 -13.09 24.35 12.36
C ILE A 387 -11.88 25.27 12.16
N GLY A 388 -11.38 25.83 13.26
CA GLY A 388 -10.17 26.68 13.26
C GLY A 388 -10.40 28.09 12.71
N CYS A 389 -11.64 28.58 12.72
CA CYS A 389 -11.90 30.01 12.60
C CYS A 389 -11.61 30.67 13.95
N ASP A 390 -10.70 31.65 13.96
CA ASP A 390 -10.27 32.35 15.18
C ASP A 390 -10.84 33.78 15.24
N SER A 391 -11.52 34.22 14.18
CA SER A 391 -12.14 35.54 14.09
C SER A 391 -13.39 35.56 13.22
N LYS A 392 -14.25 36.56 13.43
CA LYS A 392 -15.40 36.81 12.54
C LYS A 392 -14.99 36.96 11.07
N ALA A 393 -13.82 37.54 10.79
CA ALA A 393 -13.33 37.72 9.42
C ALA A 393 -13.09 36.36 8.73
N ASP A 394 -12.60 35.36 9.48
CA ASP A 394 -12.44 34.00 8.97
C ASP A 394 -13.80 33.38 8.64
N VAL A 395 -14.79 33.55 9.53
CA VAL A 395 -16.17 33.08 9.29
C VAL A 395 -16.75 33.72 8.02
N ASP A 396 -16.62 35.05 7.87
CA ASP A 396 -17.07 35.77 6.68
C ASP A 396 -16.41 35.22 5.40
N GLU A 397 -15.10 34.92 5.45
CA GLU A 397 -14.37 34.34 4.33
C GLU A 397 -14.88 32.92 4.00
N ARG A 398 -15.04 32.05 5.00
CA ARG A 398 -15.53 30.68 4.81
C ARG A 398 -16.96 30.66 4.28
N MET A 399 -17.82 31.54 4.80
CA MET A 399 -19.18 31.72 4.29
C MET A 399 -19.16 32.16 2.82
N ARG A 400 -18.39 33.19 2.48
CA ARG A 400 -18.37 33.77 1.12
C ARG A 400 -17.72 32.87 0.08
N ASN A 401 -16.61 32.23 0.42
CA ASN A 401 -15.73 31.59 -0.56
C ASN A 401 -15.82 30.06 -0.56
N ARG A 402 -16.50 29.46 0.43
CA ARG A 402 -16.63 27.99 0.54
C ARG A 402 -18.09 27.56 0.66
N ILE A 403 -18.82 28.07 1.65
CA ILE A 403 -20.19 27.62 1.94
C ILE A 403 -21.20 28.14 0.91
N ILE A 404 -21.21 29.44 0.60
CA ILE A 404 -22.14 29.99 -0.39
C ILE A 404 -21.92 29.39 -1.78
N PRO A 405 -20.68 29.26 -2.30
CA PRO A 405 -20.44 28.57 -3.56
C PRO A 405 -20.91 27.11 -3.57
N LEU A 406 -20.73 26.37 -2.47
CA LEU A 406 -21.27 25.01 -2.33
C LEU A 406 -22.80 25.00 -2.41
N LEU A 407 -23.47 25.93 -1.72
CA LEU A 407 -24.93 26.07 -1.79
C LEU A 407 -25.38 26.46 -3.20
N GLN A 408 -24.64 27.30 -3.92
CA GLN A 408 -24.93 27.60 -5.32
C GLN A 408 -24.91 26.33 -6.17
N GLU A 409 -23.90 25.49 -6.01
CA GLU A 409 -23.82 24.20 -6.71
C GLU A 409 -25.03 23.30 -6.37
N TYR A 410 -25.35 23.16 -5.08
CA TYR A 410 -26.49 22.36 -4.62
C TYR A 410 -27.84 22.84 -5.17
N PHE A 411 -27.98 24.16 -5.36
CA PHE A 411 -29.20 24.76 -5.90
C PHE A 411 -29.11 25.08 -7.41
N TYR A 412 -28.16 24.51 -8.15
CA TYR A 412 -27.97 24.71 -9.59
C TYR A 412 -27.85 26.20 -9.99
N GLU A 413 -27.02 26.95 -9.27
CA GLU A 413 -26.78 28.39 -9.40
C GLU A 413 -28.02 29.29 -9.11
N ASP A 414 -29.06 28.76 -8.47
CA ASP A 414 -30.24 29.52 -8.05
C ASP A 414 -29.99 30.31 -6.75
N LEU A 415 -29.44 31.50 -6.91
CA LEU A 415 -29.18 32.43 -5.80
C LEU A 415 -30.46 32.91 -5.08
N ALA A 416 -31.65 32.77 -5.67
CA ALA A 416 -32.89 33.09 -4.97
C ALA A 416 -33.19 32.06 -3.88
N LYS A 417 -32.93 30.77 -4.15
CA LYS A 417 -32.99 29.70 -3.13
C LYS A 417 -31.91 29.86 -2.07
N VAL A 418 -30.67 30.18 -2.48
CA VAL A 418 -29.58 30.47 -1.52
C VAL A 418 -29.96 31.64 -0.62
N ARG A 419 -30.55 32.71 -1.16
CA ARG A 419 -31.07 33.84 -0.36
C ARG A 419 -32.21 33.42 0.56
N ARG A 420 -33.13 32.56 0.13
CA ARG A 420 -34.19 32.04 0.99
C ARG A 420 -33.62 31.26 2.18
N LEU A 421 -32.50 30.56 1.98
CA LEU A 421 -31.81 29.79 3.00
C LEU A 421 -31.04 30.67 3.98
N LEU A 422 -30.25 31.63 3.49
CA LEU A 422 -29.33 32.44 4.30
C LEU A 422 -29.94 33.77 4.78
N GLY A 423 -30.87 34.34 4.02
CA GLY A 423 -31.44 35.66 4.26
C GLY A 423 -30.70 36.80 3.55
N GLU A 424 -31.22 38.01 3.77
CA GLU A 424 -30.80 39.21 3.04
C GLU A 424 -29.48 39.84 3.48
N GLY A 425 -29.00 39.44 4.66
CA GLY A 425 -27.70 39.83 5.20
C GLY A 425 -26.52 39.17 4.47
N PHE A 426 -26.77 38.14 3.65
CA PHE A 426 -25.73 37.44 2.87
C PHE A 426 -25.86 37.65 1.37
N ILE A 427 -27.09 37.63 0.84
CA ILE A 427 -27.37 37.82 -0.58
C ILE A 427 -28.18 39.09 -0.77
N GLU A 428 -27.68 40.08 -1.49
CA GLU A 428 -28.41 41.30 -1.86
C GLU A 428 -29.20 41.13 -3.15
N THR A 429 -30.24 41.95 -3.33
CA THR A 429 -31.10 41.96 -4.52
C THR A 429 -31.15 43.35 -5.14
N THR A 430 -31.07 43.43 -6.46
CA THR A 430 -31.26 44.67 -7.23
C THR A 430 -32.28 44.43 -8.33
N LYS A 431 -33.34 45.24 -8.38
CA LYS A 431 -34.29 45.22 -9.49
C LYS A 431 -33.59 45.73 -10.75
N LEU A 432 -33.68 44.98 -11.84
CA LEU A 432 -33.13 45.39 -13.13
C LEU A 432 -34.21 46.08 -13.94
N ASP A 433 -33.89 47.28 -14.42
CA ASP A 433 -34.76 47.98 -15.35
C ASP A 433 -34.70 47.34 -16.73
N PRO A 434 -35.83 47.12 -17.39
CA PRO A 434 -35.86 46.71 -18.78
C PRO A 434 -35.35 47.89 -19.64
N PHE A 435 -34.15 47.70 -20.18
CA PHE A 435 -33.51 48.48 -21.25
C PHE A 435 -33.85 49.99 -21.37
N GLY A 436 -33.88 50.74 -20.27
CA GLY A 436 -33.90 52.21 -20.31
C GLY A 436 -35.27 52.88 -20.44
N GLY A 437 -36.29 52.39 -19.72
CA GLY A 437 -37.42 53.24 -19.32
C GLY A 437 -38.62 53.26 -20.27
N GLY A 438 -39.11 52.08 -20.66
CA GLY A 438 -40.47 51.92 -21.17
C GLY A 438 -41.31 51.18 -20.12
N ASP A 439 -42.45 51.76 -19.74
CA ASP A 439 -43.51 51.05 -19.01
C ASP A 439 -44.11 49.99 -19.95
N ASP A 440 -43.44 48.84 -20.09
CA ASP A 440 -44.05 47.65 -20.67
C ASP A 440 -44.80 46.92 -19.56
N GLU A 441 -46.09 47.24 -19.45
CA GLU A 441 -47.09 46.51 -18.65
C GLU A 441 -47.19 45.06 -19.16
N GLY A 442 -46.22 44.22 -18.78
CA GLY A 442 -46.18 42.82 -19.18
C GLY A 442 -44.85 42.09 -18.95
N GLU A 443 -43.74 42.79 -18.71
CA GLU A 443 -42.46 42.12 -18.47
C GLU A 443 -42.31 41.63 -17.01
N GLN A 444 -41.86 40.39 -16.85
CA GLN A 444 -41.56 39.82 -15.53
C GLN A 444 -40.46 40.62 -14.85
N GLU A 445 -40.69 41.03 -13.59
CA GLU A 445 -39.67 41.71 -12.79
C GLU A 445 -38.39 40.88 -12.73
N ARG A 446 -37.29 41.43 -13.26
CA ARG A 446 -36.00 40.74 -13.26
C ARG A 446 -35.17 41.20 -12.08
N ILE A 447 -34.90 40.29 -11.15
CA ILE A 447 -34.10 40.56 -9.96
C ILE A 447 -32.70 40.00 -10.16
N ARG A 448 -31.67 40.83 -9.94
CA ARG A 448 -30.28 40.38 -9.80
C ARG A 448 -30.01 40.02 -8.34
N TYR A 449 -29.45 38.85 -8.11
CA TYR A 449 -28.96 38.40 -6.81
C TYR A 449 -27.43 38.48 -6.79
N ARG A 450 -26.85 38.92 -5.68
CA ARG A 450 -25.39 38.98 -5.51
C ARG A 450 -25.00 38.66 -4.08
N VAL A 451 -23.90 37.94 -3.90
CA VAL A 451 -23.32 37.75 -2.56
C VAL A 451 -22.74 39.08 -2.08
N ARG A 452 -23.08 39.51 -0.86
CA ARG A 452 -22.56 40.75 -0.29
C ARG A 452 -21.05 40.66 -0.06
N ALA A 453 -20.37 41.80 -0.19
CA ALA A 453 -18.92 41.90 0.03
C ALA A 453 -18.51 41.79 1.51
N SER A 454 -19.42 42.09 2.42
CA SER A 454 -19.26 41.93 3.87
C SER A 454 -20.59 41.46 4.49
N PHE A 455 -20.51 40.79 5.64
CA PHE A 455 -21.67 40.32 6.37
C PHE A 455 -21.66 40.99 7.75
N ASP A 456 -22.74 41.67 8.12
CA ASP A 456 -22.85 42.28 9.44
C ASP A 456 -23.12 41.22 10.52
N GLN A 457 -22.80 41.50 11.78
CA GLN A 457 -23.11 40.58 12.89
C GLN A 457 -24.61 40.24 12.94
N GLU A 458 -25.46 41.22 12.70
CA GLU A 458 -26.92 41.05 12.65
C GLU A 458 -27.37 40.04 11.58
N ALA A 459 -26.58 39.83 10.51
CA ALA A 459 -26.88 38.80 9.52
C ALA A 459 -26.79 37.40 10.12
N TYR A 460 -25.78 37.14 10.95
CA TYR A 460 -25.62 35.88 11.68
C TYR A 460 -26.66 35.73 12.78
N ASP A 461 -26.95 36.80 13.51
CA ASP A 461 -27.96 36.80 14.57
C ASP A 461 -29.35 36.48 14.01
N LYS A 462 -29.73 37.08 12.86
CA LYS A 462 -31.01 36.77 12.16
C LYS A 462 -31.06 35.36 11.58
N LEU A 463 -29.91 34.81 11.17
CA LEU A 463 -29.84 33.46 10.66
C LEU A 463 -29.97 32.42 11.78
N THR A 464 -29.53 32.75 12.99
CA THR A 464 -29.49 31.84 14.16
C THR A 464 -30.68 31.99 15.12
N ALA A 465 -31.42 33.10 15.05
CA ALA A 465 -32.70 33.32 15.70
C ALA A 465 -33.76 32.30 15.26
#